data_AF-B1I1F1-F1
#
_entry.id   AF-B1I1F1-F1
#
_cell.length_a   1.000
_cell.length_b   1.000
_cell.length_c   1.000
_cell.angle_alpha   90.00
_cell.angle_beta   90.00
_cell.angle_gamma   90.00
#
_symmetry.space_group_name_H-M   'P 1'
#
loop_
_entity.id
_entity.type
_entity.pdbx_description
1 polymer ?
#
loop_
_entity_poly.entity_id
_entity_poly.type
_entity_poly.pdbx_seq_one_letter_code
_entity_poly.pdbx_strand_id
1 'polypeptide(L)'
;MRLLLIIQGDYGRRYVEAMTQYAPFGWEVNHYVFPEKLSIGIDDSLEDFLPPSLPGGDLLLMLQEDPVVAEMAPYLAEMAGVKAVLAPIENKAYLPSGLAKQIKKKLAERDIAMVHPLVFCALAEEDSANPYIQAFARHFGRPKVEIALDKDKIAEVKVLRDAPCGNTRYVAKNLVGVHVKDAVEQAGLLHHAYPCVATMTHDQEIGDTLMHQAGLMTKTAVEEALKEDIEAGLKSAFSFYKGHRSELVPILQDAQEVFGYLPETAMLEIARFLRLPESHVYGVATFYDQFHFIRRGRNQIKVCCGTACHVKGADRVLEEFERQLGVGHGETTPDYEYSLERVACVGACALAPVVVMGKEVYGQMTPGRARSVLGKE
;
A
#
# COMPACT_ATOMS: atom_id res chain seq x y z
N MET A 1 12.43 -1.70 26.72
CA MET A 1 12.57 -3.13 26.38
C MET A 1 13.90 -3.32 25.68
N ARG A 2 14.67 -4.34 26.07
CA ARG A 2 15.99 -4.61 25.51
C ARG A 2 15.86 -5.70 24.45
N LEU A 3 16.10 -5.33 23.20
CA LEU A 3 16.16 -6.24 22.08
C LEU A 3 17.58 -6.75 21.91
N LEU A 4 17.72 -8.03 21.61
CA LEU A 4 18.97 -8.62 21.11
C LEU A 4 18.72 -9.22 19.73
N LEU A 5 19.36 -8.67 18.70
CA LEU A 5 19.27 -9.16 17.34
C LEU A 5 20.49 -10.03 17.01
N ILE A 6 20.26 -11.28 16.62
CA ILE A 6 21.28 -12.16 16.06
C ILE A 6 21.20 -12.04 14.54
N ILE A 7 22.23 -11.47 13.93
CA ILE A 7 22.20 -11.12 12.50
C ILE A 7 23.34 -11.78 11.73
N GLN A 8 23.06 -12.08 10.46
CA GLN A 8 24.05 -12.39 9.42
C GLN A 8 23.77 -11.54 8.18
N GLY A 9 24.79 -11.32 7.37
CA GLY A 9 24.67 -10.57 6.11
C GLY A 9 24.25 -9.11 6.27
N ASP A 10 23.98 -8.47 5.14
CA ASP A 10 23.59 -7.06 5.09
C ASP A 10 22.10 -6.85 5.38
N TYR A 11 21.26 -7.87 5.18
CA TYR A 11 19.84 -7.80 5.50
C TYR A 11 19.60 -7.68 7.01
N GLY A 12 20.36 -8.43 7.82
CA GLY A 12 20.29 -8.33 9.27
C GLY A 12 20.64 -6.93 9.80
N ARG A 13 21.64 -6.25 9.20
CA ARG A 13 22.00 -4.87 9.57
C ARG A 13 20.84 -3.90 9.39
N ARG A 14 20.02 -4.09 8.35
CA ARG A 14 18.89 -3.20 8.07
C ARG A 14 17.76 -3.32 9.07
N TYR A 15 17.53 -4.51 9.62
CA TYR A 15 16.65 -4.67 10.78
C TYR A 15 17.19 -3.88 11.98
N VAL A 16 18.49 -3.96 12.25
CA VAL A 16 19.12 -3.19 13.34
C VAL A 16 18.96 -1.70 13.12
N GLU A 17 19.23 -1.19 11.92
CA GLU A 17 19.09 0.24 11.57
C GLU A 17 17.64 0.72 11.73
N ALA A 18 16.68 0.00 11.14
CA ALA A 18 15.27 0.34 11.21
C ALA A 18 14.76 0.33 12.66
N MET A 19 15.08 -0.71 13.43
CA MET A 19 14.65 -0.79 14.83
C MET A 19 15.34 0.27 15.69
N THR A 20 16.63 0.55 15.47
CA THR A 20 17.33 1.60 16.21
C THR A 20 16.72 2.98 15.93
N GLN A 21 16.29 3.23 14.70
CA GLN A 21 15.72 4.51 14.32
C GLN A 21 14.26 4.68 14.79
N TYR A 22 13.46 3.62 14.78
CA TYR A 22 12.00 3.71 14.93
C TYR A 22 11.45 3.03 16.18
N ALA A 23 12.29 2.41 17.02
CA ALA A 23 11.82 1.81 18.25
C ALA A 23 11.25 2.87 19.22
N PRO A 24 10.28 2.48 20.07
CA PRO A 24 9.76 3.35 21.11
C PRO A 24 10.85 3.88 22.05
N PHE A 25 10.60 5.05 22.61
CA PHE A 25 11.50 5.66 23.60
C PHE A 25 11.79 4.69 24.77
N GLY A 26 13.07 4.56 25.13
CA GLY A 26 13.54 3.67 26.20
C GLY A 26 13.67 2.19 25.79
N TRP A 27 13.54 1.87 24.49
CA TRP A 27 13.99 0.57 23.99
C TRP A 27 15.48 0.62 23.65
N GLU A 28 16.17 -0.46 23.97
CA GLU A 28 17.59 -0.63 23.66
C GLU A 28 17.70 -1.70 22.57
N VAL A 29 18.36 -1.37 21.47
CA VAL A 29 18.55 -2.30 20.34
C VAL A 29 20.00 -2.76 20.35
N ASN A 30 20.24 -3.94 20.89
CA ASN A 30 21.54 -4.59 20.85
C ASN A 30 21.58 -5.61 19.71
N HIS A 31 22.76 -5.89 19.19
CA HIS A 31 22.92 -6.92 18.18
C HIS A 31 24.26 -7.65 18.30
N TYR A 32 24.30 -8.86 17.78
CA TYR A 32 25.51 -9.64 17.57
C TYR A 32 25.54 -10.14 16.13
N VAL A 33 26.69 -9.95 15.48
CA VAL A 33 26.89 -10.33 14.07
C VAL A 33 27.63 -11.66 14.02
N PHE A 34 26.96 -12.69 13.49
CA PHE A 34 27.63 -13.94 13.15
C PHE A 34 28.39 -13.82 11.83
N PRO A 35 29.49 -14.56 11.63
CA PRO A 35 30.13 -14.69 10.33
C PRO A 35 29.13 -15.18 9.26
N GLU A 36 29.25 -14.71 8.03
CA GLU A 36 28.37 -15.11 6.91
C GLU A 36 28.50 -16.59 6.55
N LYS A 37 29.66 -17.20 6.84
CA LYS A 37 29.90 -18.62 6.63
C LYS A 37 30.49 -19.22 7.88
N LEU A 38 29.79 -20.20 8.44
CA LEU A 38 30.35 -21.07 9.47
C LEU A 38 31.06 -22.23 8.79
N SER A 39 32.36 -22.38 9.04
CA SER A 39 33.13 -23.53 8.56
C SER A 39 33.01 -24.63 9.61
N ILE A 40 32.08 -25.54 9.41
CA ILE A 40 31.77 -26.61 10.37
C ILE A 40 32.51 -27.88 9.95
N GLY A 41 33.44 -28.32 10.80
CA GLY A 41 34.07 -29.62 10.73
C GLY A 41 33.17 -30.74 11.24
N ILE A 42 33.53 -31.99 10.94
CA ILE A 42 32.75 -33.18 11.35
C ILE A 42 32.71 -33.35 12.87
N ASP A 43 33.73 -32.86 13.58
CA ASP A 43 33.89 -33.00 15.03
C ASP A 43 33.44 -31.75 15.81
N ASP A 44 33.02 -30.68 15.12
CA ASP A 44 32.66 -29.41 15.78
C ASP A 44 31.27 -29.50 16.41
N SER A 45 31.14 -28.99 17.64
CA SER A 45 29.86 -28.85 18.32
C SER A 45 29.27 -27.45 18.08
N LEU A 46 27.95 -27.30 18.23
CA LEU A 46 27.31 -25.98 18.13
C LEU A 46 27.83 -24.99 19.18
N GLU A 47 28.28 -25.50 20.33
CA GLU A 47 28.78 -24.69 21.44
C GLU A 47 30.10 -24.00 21.08
N ASP A 48 30.89 -24.58 20.18
CA ASP A 48 32.18 -24.04 19.74
C ASP A 48 32.04 -22.73 18.95
N PHE A 49 30.85 -22.46 18.41
CA PHE A 49 30.55 -21.26 17.63
C PHE A 49 29.77 -20.21 18.42
N LEU A 50 29.45 -20.48 19.70
CA LEU A 50 28.75 -19.50 20.53
C LEU A 50 29.66 -18.30 20.84
N PRO A 51 29.09 -17.08 20.87
CA PRO A 51 29.84 -15.91 21.30
C PRO A 51 30.34 -16.06 22.74
N PRO A 52 31.51 -15.48 23.10
CA PRO A 52 32.04 -15.57 24.46
C PRO A 52 31.14 -14.88 25.49
N SER A 53 30.38 -13.87 25.07
CA SER A 53 29.41 -13.16 25.88
C SER A 53 28.37 -12.51 25.00
N LEU A 54 27.12 -12.43 25.48
CA LEU A 54 26.06 -11.66 24.86
C LEU A 54 25.55 -10.58 25.81
N PRO A 55 25.13 -9.41 25.30
CA PRO A 55 24.40 -8.46 26.12
C PRO A 55 23.07 -9.10 26.54
N GLY A 56 22.69 -8.91 27.80
CA GLY A 56 21.41 -9.40 28.30
C GLY A 56 20.24 -8.69 27.62
N GLY A 57 19.14 -9.40 27.39
CA GLY A 57 17.97 -8.87 26.70
C GLY A 57 16.66 -9.34 27.31
N ASP A 58 15.57 -8.74 26.84
CA ASP A 58 14.21 -9.18 27.19
C ASP A 58 13.62 -10.05 26.04
N LEU A 59 13.98 -9.73 24.80
CA LEU A 59 13.50 -10.37 23.57
C LEU A 59 14.66 -10.62 22.60
N LEU A 60 14.81 -11.87 22.15
CA LEU A 60 15.79 -12.28 21.14
C LEU A 60 15.14 -12.32 19.75
N LEU A 61 15.80 -11.75 18.75
CA LEU A 61 15.40 -11.79 17.35
C LEU A 61 16.44 -12.58 16.56
N MET A 62 16.02 -13.70 15.99
CA MET A 62 16.84 -14.60 15.19
C MET A 62 16.68 -14.21 13.71
N LEU A 63 17.64 -13.43 13.18
CA LEU A 63 17.67 -12.86 11.84
C LEU A 63 18.90 -13.38 11.07
N GLN A 64 19.09 -14.69 11.15
CA GLN A 64 20.18 -15.43 10.54
C GLN A 64 19.90 -15.82 9.08
N GLU A 65 20.97 -16.07 8.33
CA GLU A 65 20.94 -16.59 6.96
C GLU A 65 21.47 -18.04 6.89
N ASP A 66 21.85 -18.62 8.04
CA ASP A 66 22.37 -19.98 8.14
C ASP A 66 21.53 -20.83 9.12
N PRO A 67 21.06 -22.03 8.72
CA PRO A 67 20.32 -22.96 9.60
C PRO A 67 21.06 -23.34 10.89
N VAL A 68 22.39 -23.37 10.87
CA VAL A 68 23.20 -23.74 12.02
C VAL A 68 23.12 -22.67 13.10
N VAL A 69 23.17 -21.39 12.70
CA VAL A 69 22.93 -20.27 13.62
C VAL A 69 21.49 -20.31 14.15
N ALA A 70 20.53 -20.71 13.32
CA ALA A 70 19.14 -20.86 13.76
C ALA A 70 19.03 -21.92 14.86
N GLU A 71 19.73 -23.05 14.72
CA GLU A 71 19.74 -24.12 15.72
C GLU A 71 20.35 -23.68 17.06
N MET A 72 21.23 -22.68 17.05
CA MET A 72 21.82 -22.11 18.28
C MET A 72 20.84 -21.26 19.10
N ALA A 73 19.65 -20.92 18.58
CA ALA A 73 18.68 -20.05 19.23
C ALA A 73 18.39 -20.41 20.71
N PRO A 74 18.23 -21.68 21.12
CA PRO A 74 18.01 -22.03 22.53
C PRO A 74 19.18 -21.62 23.43
N TYR A 75 20.43 -21.84 23.00
CA TYR A 75 21.63 -21.51 23.76
C TYR A 75 21.81 -20.00 23.85
N LEU A 76 21.66 -19.30 22.73
CA LEU A 76 21.75 -17.83 22.67
C LEU A 76 20.69 -17.18 23.57
N ALA A 77 19.47 -17.75 23.62
CA ALA A 77 18.39 -17.26 24.47
C ALA A 77 18.70 -17.42 25.96
N GLU A 78 19.26 -18.56 26.37
CA GLU A 78 19.71 -18.77 27.76
C GLU A 78 20.87 -17.85 28.14
N MET A 79 21.90 -17.75 27.28
CA MET A 79 23.06 -16.89 27.50
C MET A 79 22.67 -15.42 27.67
N ALA A 80 21.71 -14.94 26.89
CA ALA A 80 21.21 -13.57 26.97
C ALA A 80 20.13 -13.38 28.06
N GLY A 81 19.65 -14.46 28.69
CA GLY A 81 18.63 -14.41 29.73
C GLY A 81 17.27 -13.87 29.27
N VAL A 82 16.93 -14.02 27.98
CA VAL A 82 15.69 -13.47 27.40
C VAL A 82 14.45 -14.26 27.84
N LYS A 83 13.28 -13.65 27.69
CA LYS A 83 11.99 -14.28 28.02
C LYS A 83 11.20 -14.74 26.79
N ALA A 84 11.64 -14.34 25.61
CA ALA A 84 11.01 -14.71 24.36
C ALA A 84 11.97 -14.64 23.17
N VAL A 85 11.63 -15.37 22.12
CA VAL A 85 12.34 -15.42 20.84
C VAL A 85 11.37 -15.16 19.68
N LEU A 86 11.77 -14.29 18.76
CA LEU A 86 11.15 -14.12 17.44
C LEU A 86 12.11 -14.67 16.39
N ALA A 87 11.66 -15.62 15.58
CA ALA A 87 12.46 -16.18 14.48
C ALA A 87 11.64 -16.22 13.19
N PRO A 88 11.58 -15.11 12.43
CA PRO A 88 10.84 -15.07 11.16
C PRO A 88 11.44 -16.03 10.13
N ILE A 89 10.57 -16.62 9.30
CA ILE A 89 10.97 -17.52 8.22
C ILE A 89 11.11 -16.70 6.93
N GLU A 90 12.08 -15.81 6.82
CA GLU A 90 12.26 -15.01 5.58
C GLU A 90 12.68 -15.88 4.38
N ASN A 91 13.30 -17.02 4.65
CA ASN A 91 13.66 -18.03 3.68
C ASN A 91 13.69 -19.41 4.35
N LYS A 92 12.97 -20.38 3.81
CA LYS A 92 12.95 -21.75 4.34
C LYS A 92 14.30 -22.46 4.25
N ALA A 93 15.23 -21.97 3.42
CA ALA A 93 16.61 -22.43 3.41
C ALA A 93 17.37 -22.03 4.68
N TYR A 94 16.98 -20.94 5.35
CA TYR A 94 17.63 -20.44 6.58
C TYR A 94 16.92 -20.97 7.83
N LEU A 95 15.60 -21.10 7.78
CA LEU A 95 14.80 -21.64 8.86
C LEU A 95 13.67 -22.53 8.32
N PRO A 96 13.95 -23.82 8.07
CA PRO A 96 12.92 -24.77 7.67
C PRO A 96 11.81 -24.88 8.73
N SER A 97 10.56 -25.07 8.31
CA SER A 97 9.41 -25.21 9.22
C SER A 97 9.59 -26.31 10.28
N GLY A 98 10.27 -27.41 9.92
CA GLY A 98 10.61 -28.50 10.86
C GLY A 98 11.60 -28.06 11.93
N LEU A 99 12.67 -27.35 11.54
CA LEU A 99 13.67 -26.81 12.46
C LEU A 99 13.06 -25.76 13.38
N ALA A 100 12.20 -24.86 12.86
CA ALA A 100 11.49 -23.88 13.66
C ALA A 100 10.64 -24.53 14.77
N LYS A 101 9.91 -25.61 14.45
CA LYS A 101 9.13 -26.38 15.42
C LYS A 101 10.01 -27.07 16.47
N GLN A 102 11.17 -27.59 16.06
CA GLN A 102 12.14 -28.21 16.96
C GLN A 102 12.72 -27.19 17.95
N ILE A 103 13.17 -26.03 17.46
CA ILE A 103 13.69 -24.93 18.29
C ILE A 103 12.62 -24.46 19.27
N LYS A 104 11.38 -24.28 18.79
CA LYS A 104 10.24 -23.89 19.64
C LYS A 104 10.01 -24.86 20.79
N LYS A 105 10.12 -26.17 20.54
CA LYS A 105 10.02 -27.19 21.58
C LYS A 105 11.16 -27.08 22.60
N LYS A 106 12.41 -26.97 22.14
CA LYS A 106 13.59 -26.82 23.02
C LYS A 106 13.49 -25.55 23.89
N LEU A 107 12.99 -24.44 23.35
CA LEU A 107 12.78 -23.19 24.09
C LEU A 107 11.64 -23.31 25.10
N ALA A 108 10.55 -24.01 24.76
CA ALA A 108 9.44 -24.23 25.68
C ALA A 108 9.85 -25.06 26.91
N GLU A 109 10.76 -26.03 26.75
CA GLU A 109 11.35 -26.80 27.88
C GLU A 109 12.17 -25.91 28.84
N ARG A 110 12.52 -24.70 28.42
CA ARG A 110 13.29 -23.69 29.18
C ARG A 110 12.43 -22.50 29.64
N ASP A 111 11.10 -22.61 29.53
CA ASP A 111 10.14 -21.54 29.81
C ASP A 111 10.34 -20.26 28.96
N ILE A 112 10.89 -20.41 27.75
CA ILE A 112 11.10 -19.30 26.80
C ILE A 112 10.07 -19.42 25.67
N ALA A 113 9.24 -18.38 25.50
CA ALA A 113 8.24 -18.36 24.44
C ALA A 113 8.89 -18.14 23.06
N MET A 114 8.39 -18.79 22.02
CA MET A 114 8.85 -18.56 20.65
C MET A 114 7.68 -18.40 19.67
N VAL A 115 7.79 -17.36 18.82
CA VAL A 115 6.95 -17.17 17.63
C VAL A 115 7.86 -17.14 16.40
N HIS A 116 7.42 -17.82 15.33
CA HIS A 116 8.16 -17.92 14.06
C HIS A 116 7.22 -17.56 12.90
N PRO A 117 6.96 -16.27 12.66
CA PRO A 117 6.04 -15.86 11.62
C PRO A 117 6.62 -16.23 10.24
N LEU A 118 5.75 -16.51 9.28
CA LEU A 118 6.14 -16.96 7.93
C LEU A 118 6.93 -15.90 7.14
N VAL A 119 6.73 -14.63 7.45
CA VAL A 119 7.58 -13.49 7.12
C VAL A 119 7.52 -12.57 8.34
N PHE A 120 8.53 -11.74 8.59
CA PHE A 120 8.56 -10.99 9.85
C PHE A 120 7.42 -9.97 9.95
N CYS A 121 7.03 -9.39 8.82
CA CYS A 121 5.86 -8.53 8.73
C CYS A 121 4.52 -9.30 8.81
N ALA A 122 4.49 -10.62 9.03
CA ALA A 122 3.25 -11.33 9.34
C ALA A 122 2.89 -11.28 10.82
N LEU A 123 3.84 -10.89 11.69
CA LEU A 123 3.69 -10.91 13.13
C LEU A 123 2.52 -10.02 13.60
N ALA A 124 1.64 -10.60 14.40
CA ALA A 124 0.50 -9.94 15.02
C ALA A 124 0.54 -10.09 16.55
N GLU A 125 -0.20 -9.25 17.27
CA GLU A 125 -0.25 -9.31 18.74
C GLU A 125 -0.87 -10.61 19.25
N GLU A 126 -1.85 -11.15 18.52
CA GLU A 126 -2.51 -12.42 18.85
C GLU A 126 -1.63 -13.66 18.68
N ASP A 127 -0.45 -13.55 18.05
CA ASP A 127 0.46 -14.70 17.84
C ASP A 127 1.09 -15.19 19.16
N SER A 128 1.02 -14.41 20.23
CA SER A 128 1.54 -14.80 21.55
C SER A 128 0.80 -14.14 22.71
N ALA A 129 0.71 -14.87 23.82
CA ALA A 129 0.36 -14.30 25.12
C ALA A 129 1.58 -13.69 25.86
N ASN A 130 2.79 -13.81 25.32
CA ASN A 130 3.99 -13.27 25.96
C ASN A 130 4.03 -11.74 25.86
N PRO A 131 4.22 -11.00 26.97
CA PRO A 131 4.13 -9.54 26.98
C PRO A 131 5.21 -8.85 26.14
N TYR A 132 6.40 -9.44 26.00
CA TYR A 132 7.48 -8.87 25.19
C TYR A 132 7.20 -9.01 23.70
N ILE A 133 6.64 -10.16 23.28
CA ILE A 133 6.21 -10.37 21.90
C ILE A 133 5.04 -9.44 21.56
N GLN A 134 4.05 -9.31 22.42
CA GLN A 134 2.93 -8.37 22.21
C GLN A 134 3.41 -6.91 22.15
N ALA A 135 4.29 -6.51 23.05
CA ALA A 135 4.87 -5.17 23.03
C ALA A 135 5.64 -4.91 21.72
N PHE A 136 6.40 -5.90 21.23
CA PHE A 136 7.05 -5.82 19.92
C PHE A 136 6.03 -5.70 18.78
N ALA A 137 5.05 -6.60 18.73
CA ALA A 137 4.03 -6.70 17.68
C ALA A 137 3.07 -5.50 17.60
N ARG A 138 3.01 -4.64 18.62
CA ARG A 138 2.31 -3.34 18.58
C ARG A 138 3.02 -2.32 17.70
N HIS A 139 4.35 -2.38 17.64
CA HIS A 139 5.19 -1.38 16.97
C HIS A 139 5.81 -1.89 15.68
N PHE A 140 6.17 -3.18 15.65
CA PHE A 140 6.81 -3.85 14.52
C PHE A 140 6.10 -5.17 14.21
N GLY A 141 5.60 -5.34 12.98
CA GLY A 141 4.87 -6.55 12.57
C GLY A 141 4.04 -6.30 11.31
N ARG A 142 2.80 -6.81 11.29
CA ARG A 142 1.86 -6.58 10.18
C ARG A 142 1.63 -5.10 9.91
N PRO A 143 2.00 -4.55 8.74
CA PRO A 143 1.90 -3.12 8.48
C PRO A 143 0.53 -2.55 8.85
N LYS A 144 0.53 -1.38 9.48
CA LYS A 144 -0.69 -0.59 9.70
C LYS A 144 -0.39 0.88 9.49
N VAL A 145 -1.18 1.53 8.65
CA VAL A 145 -1.03 2.94 8.31
C VAL A 145 -2.36 3.67 8.44
N GLU A 146 -2.30 4.97 8.66
CA GLU A 146 -3.41 5.91 8.46
C GLU A 146 -3.07 6.71 7.20
N ILE A 147 -4.06 6.92 6.33
CA ILE A 147 -3.92 7.74 5.12
C ILE A 147 -4.90 8.90 5.24
N ALA A 148 -4.43 10.10 4.91
CA ALA A 148 -5.30 11.26 4.72
C ALA A 148 -5.33 11.61 3.24
N LEU A 149 -6.53 11.78 2.68
CA LEU A 149 -6.73 12.14 1.29
C LEU A 149 -6.91 13.66 1.11
N ASP A 150 -6.28 14.21 0.07
CA ASP A 150 -6.70 15.48 -0.54
C ASP A 150 -7.41 15.14 -1.85
N LYS A 151 -8.74 15.11 -1.78
CA LYS A 151 -9.64 14.63 -2.84
C LYS A 151 -9.32 13.20 -3.25
N ASP A 152 -8.54 13.03 -4.30
CA ASP A 152 -8.21 11.75 -4.91
C ASP A 152 -6.71 11.40 -4.81
N LYS A 153 -5.93 12.22 -4.12
CA LYS A 153 -4.50 11.99 -3.88
C LYS A 153 -4.24 11.75 -2.41
N ILE A 154 -3.24 10.92 -2.13
CA ILE A 154 -2.70 10.74 -0.78
C ILE A 154 -1.97 12.03 -0.38
N ALA A 155 -2.48 12.73 0.63
CA ALA A 155 -1.83 13.91 1.20
C ALA A 155 -0.80 13.53 2.26
N GLU A 156 -1.12 12.54 3.10
CA GLU A 156 -0.27 12.08 4.18
C GLU A 156 -0.44 10.56 4.39
N VAL A 157 0.65 9.89 4.75
CA VAL A 157 0.62 8.50 5.23
C VAL A 157 1.36 8.43 6.56
N LYS A 158 0.63 8.11 7.63
CA LYS A 158 1.17 7.96 8.97
C LYS A 158 1.30 6.48 9.31
N VAL A 159 2.51 6.05 9.65
CA VAL A 159 2.79 4.66 10.03
C VAL A 159 2.42 4.44 11.50
N LEU A 160 1.41 3.62 11.75
CA LEU A 160 1.00 3.19 13.10
C LEU A 160 1.80 1.98 13.57
N ARG A 161 2.05 1.03 12.67
CA ARG A 161 2.89 -0.14 12.90
C ARG A 161 3.72 -0.42 11.66
N ASP A 162 5.03 -0.53 11.86
CA ASP A 162 6.00 -0.68 10.77
C ASP A 162 6.27 -2.16 10.51
N ALA A 163 6.64 -2.49 9.28
CA ALA A 163 7.34 -3.74 9.03
C ALA A 163 8.68 -3.69 9.79
N PRO A 164 9.13 -4.80 10.42
CA PRO A 164 10.36 -4.79 11.22
C PRO A 164 11.61 -4.34 10.43
N CYS A 165 11.61 -4.48 9.11
CA CYS A 165 12.68 -4.05 8.22
C CYS A 165 12.63 -2.57 7.82
N GLY A 166 11.62 -1.80 8.22
CA GLY A 166 11.40 -0.40 7.83
C GLY A 166 10.72 -0.20 6.47
N ASN A 167 10.27 -1.28 5.82
CA ASN A 167 9.63 -1.22 4.50
C ASN A 167 8.36 -0.35 4.50
N THR A 168 7.53 -0.43 5.55
CA THR A 168 6.26 0.32 5.59
C THR A 168 6.50 1.81 5.56
N ARG A 169 7.54 2.30 6.24
CA ARG A 169 7.94 3.72 6.17
C ARG A 169 8.45 4.14 4.81
N TYR A 170 9.22 3.28 4.14
CA TYR A 170 9.65 3.54 2.76
C TYR A 170 8.44 3.67 1.83
N VAL A 171 7.48 2.75 1.92
CA VAL A 171 6.25 2.78 1.12
C VAL A 171 5.43 4.02 1.46
N ALA A 172 5.17 4.29 2.74
CA ALA A 172 4.41 5.46 3.21
C ALA A 172 4.96 6.78 2.67
N LYS A 173 6.28 6.97 2.71
CA LYS A 173 6.93 8.19 2.18
C LYS A 173 6.70 8.37 0.68
N ASN A 174 6.76 7.30 -0.09
CA ASN A 174 6.69 7.35 -1.55
C ASN A 174 5.25 7.25 -2.09
N LEU A 175 4.26 7.01 -1.23
CA LEU A 175 2.84 7.05 -1.60
C LEU A 175 2.25 8.46 -1.58
N VAL A 176 2.89 9.43 -0.92
CA VAL A 176 2.40 10.82 -0.89
C VAL A 176 2.35 11.38 -2.32
N GLY A 177 1.18 11.91 -2.70
CA GLY A 177 0.88 12.43 -4.03
C GLY A 177 0.35 11.40 -5.02
N VAL A 178 0.36 10.10 -4.68
CA VAL A 178 -0.20 9.03 -5.51
C VAL A 178 -1.72 9.08 -5.50
N HIS A 179 -2.33 8.77 -6.64
CA HIS A 179 -3.78 8.70 -6.79
C HIS A 179 -4.37 7.49 -6.06
N VAL A 180 -5.53 7.66 -5.43
CA VAL A 180 -6.25 6.60 -4.71
C VAL A 180 -6.41 5.32 -5.54
N LYS A 181 -6.73 5.45 -6.84
CA LYS A 181 -6.90 4.30 -7.74
C LYS A 181 -5.63 3.48 -7.95
N ASP A 182 -4.46 4.11 -7.85
CA ASP A 182 -3.16 3.50 -8.13
C ASP A 182 -2.43 3.13 -6.84
N ALA A 183 -2.86 3.68 -5.70
CA ALA A 183 -2.16 3.61 -4.42
C ALA A 183 -1.88 2.16 -3.97
N VAL A 184 -2.85 1.26 -4.11
CA VAL A 184 -2.68 -0.14 -3.70
C VAL A 184 -1.66 -0.86 -4.59
N GLU A 185 -1.68 -0.63 -5.90
CA GLU A 185 -0.72 -1.24 -6.82
C GLU A 185 0.68 -0.63 -6.65
N GLN A 186 0.75 0.71 -6.53
CA GLN A 186 1.99 1.42 -6.24
C GLN A 186 2.61 0.99 -4.91
N ALA A 187 1.80 0.70 -3.88
CA ALA A 187 2.31 0.17 -2.62
C ALA A 187 3.02 -1.17 -2.82
N GLY A 188 2.46 -2.06 -3.66
CA GLY A 188 3.11 -3.31 -4.05
C GLY A 188 4.42 -3.10 -4.83
N LEU A 189 4.42 -2.19 -5.80
CA LEU A 189 5.63 -1.87 -6.59
C LEU A 189 6.74 -1.25 -5.72
N LEU A 190 6.36 -0.32 -4.83
CA LEU A 190 7.27 0.28 -3.86
C LEU A 190 7.81 -0.78 -2.88
N HIS A 191 6.99 -1.74 -2.47
CA HIS A 191 7.46 -2.86 -1.67
C HIS A 191 8.54 -3.67 -2.41
N HIS A 192 8.32 -3.99 -3.69
CA HIS A 192 9.31 -4.69 -4.53
C HIS A 192 10.58 -3.86 -4.77
N ALA A 193 10.48 -2.54 -4.84
CA ALA A 193 11.63 -1.64 -4.98
C ALA A 193 12.45 -1.52 -3.70
N TYR A 194 11.88 -1.89 -2.55
CA TYR A 194 12.60 -1.98 -1.29
C TYR A 194 13.35 -3.31 -1.22
N PRO A 195 14.58 -3.37 -0.69
CA PRO A 195 15.30 -4.63 -0.62
C PRO A 195 14.70 -5.51 0.49
N CYS A 196 13.68 -6.30 0.17
CA CYS A 196 13.03 -7.20 1.12
C CYS A 196 13.92 -8.42 1.40
N VAL A 197 13.88 -8.93 2.64
CA VAL A 197 14.64 -10.15 3.03
C VAL A 197 13.88 -11.41 2.63
N ALA A 198 12.56 -11.31 2.54
CA ALA A 198 11.69 -12.40 2.14
C ALA A 198 12.09 -12.90 0.74
N THR A 199 12.29 -14.22 0.61
CA THR A 199 12.77 -14.80 -0.64
C THR A 199 11.75 -14.73 -1.77
N MET A 200 12.26 -14.57 -2.99
CA MET A 200 11.53 -14.75 -4.26
C MET A 200 11.47 -16.20 -4.72
N THR A 201 12.10 -17.13 -3.99
CA THR A 201 11.96 -18.56 -4.27
C THR A 201 10.50 -18.98 -4.06
N HIS A 202 9.94 -19.68 -5.05
CA HIS A 202 8.58 -20.20 -4.97
C HIS A 202 8.47 -21.23 -3.84
N ASP A 203 7.50 -21.02 -2.96
CA ASP A 203 7.22 -21.89 -1.83
C ASP A 203 6.06 -22.84 -2.16
N GLN A 204 6.34 -24.14 -2.13
CA GLN A 204 5.34 -25.15 -2.49
C GLN A 204 4.18 -25.26 -1.50
N GLU A 205 4.40 -24.94 -0.21
CA GLU A 205 3.34 -25.04 0.81
C GLU A 205 2.34 -23.89 0.68
N ILE A 206 2.83 -22.72 0.26
CA ILE A 206 2.02 -21.50 0.09
C ILE A 206 1.45 -21.40 -1.34
N GLY A 207 2.16 -21.95 -2.32
CA GLY A 207 1.85 -21.78 -3.74
C GLY A 207 2.32 -20.44 -4.31
N ASP A 208 3.13 -19.68 -3.58
CA ASP A 208 3.62 -18.35 -3.95
C ASP A 208 5.00 -18.07 -3.32
N THR A 209 5.57 -16.88 -3.51
CA THR A 209 6.82 -16.45 -2.86
C THR A 209 6.56 -15.78 -1.51
N LEU A 210 7.53 -15.85 -0.59
CA LEU A 210 7.43 -15.15 0.69
C LEU A 210 7.42 -13.63 0.52
N MET A 211 8.15 -13.13 -0.48
CA MET A 211 8.14 -11.71 -0.81
C MET A 211 6.76 -11.23 -1.29
N HIS A 212 6.05 -12.01 -2.09
CA HIS A 212 4.68 -11.67 -2.47
C HIS A 212 3.74 -11.64 -1.27
N GLN A 213 3.88 -12.57 -0.32
CA GLN A 213 3.10 -12.53 0.92
C GLN A 213 3.35 -11.25 1.73
N ALA A 214 4.62 -10.82 1.83
CA ALA A 214 4.98 -9.55 2.46
C ALA A 214 4.42 -8.33 1.70
N GLY A 215 4.45 -8.37 0.37
CA GLY A 215 3.86 -7.35 -0.50
C GLY A 215 2.35 -7.25 -0.34
N LEU A 216 1.63 -8.38 -0.28
CA LEU A 216 0.19 -8.42 -0.06
C LEU A 216 -0.20 -7.75 1.26
N MET A 217 0.54 -8.00 2.35
CA MET A 217 0.27 -7.33 3.64
C MET A 217 0.43 -5.82 3.56
N THR A 218 1.37 -5.34 2.74
CA THR A 218 1.54 -3.91 2.47
C THR A 218 0.36 -3.35 1.67
N LYS A 219 -0.07 -4.05 0.61
CA LYS A 219 -1.23 -3.67 -0.21
C LYS A 219 -2.51 -3.61 0.64
N THR A 220 -2.75 -4.64 1.47
CA THR A 220 -3.90 -4.69 2.39
C THR A 220 -3.88 -3.53 3.38
N ALA A 221 -2.74 -3.21 3.99
CA ALA A 221 -2.65 -2.10 4.93
C ALA A 221 -3.01 -0.74 4.28
N VAL A 222 -2.62 -0.53 3.02
CA VAL A 222 -2.97 0.67 2.25
C VAL A 222 -4.44 0.66 1.84
N GLU A 223 -4.96 -0.46 1.37
CA GLU A 223 -6.37 -0.62 0.99
C GLU A 223 -7.32 -0.37 2.16
N GLU A 224 -7.02 -0.94 3.33
CA GLU A 224 -7.78 -0.72 4.57
C GLU A 224 -7.75 0.74 4.98
N ALA A 225 -6.58 1.38 4.97
CA ALA A 225 -6.43 2.78 5.34
C ALA A 225 -7.18 3.74 4.39
N LEU A 226 -7.16 3.47 3.08
CA LEU A 226 -7.93 4.23 2.10
C LEU A 226 -9.43 4.10 2.34
N LYS A 227 -9.89 2.88 2.64
CA LYS A 227 -11.30 2.63 2.94
C LYS A 227 -11.74 3.36 4.20
N GLU A 228 -10.94 3.33 5.25
CA GLU A 228 -11.21 4.05 6.51
C GLU A 228 -11.35 5.57 6.30
N ASP A 229 -10.46 6.18 5.51
CA ASP A 229 -10.51 7.62 5.21
C ASP A 229 -11.74 7.98 4.36
N ILE A 230 -12.04 7.19 3.31
CA ILE A 230 -13.25 7.38 2.49
C ILE A 230 -14.51 7.27 3.35
N GLU A 231 -14.60 6.27 4.22
CA GLU A 231 -15.73 6.13 5.16
C GLU A 231 -15.84 7.32 6.13
N ALA A 232 -14.71 7.86 6.60
CA ALA A 232 -14.69 9.05 7.45
C ALA A 232 -15.18 10.30 6.68
N GLY A 233 -14.71 10.50 5.45
CA GLY A 233 -15.17 11.56 4.56
C GLY A 233 -16.68 11.47 4.28
N LEU A 234 -17.20 10.27 4.04
CA LEU A 234 -18.63 10.05 3.84
C LEU A 234 -19.46 10.30 5.10
N LYS A 235 -18.99 9.88 6.28
CA LYS A 235 -19.66 10.20 7.55
C LYS A 235 -19.81 11.72 7.73
N SER A 236 -18.80 12.49 7.33
CA SER A 236 -18.89 13.96 7.36
C SER A 236 -19.97 14.47 6.40
N ALA A 237 -20.03 13.95 5.16
CA ALA A 237 -21.06 14.30 4.19
C ALA A 237 -22.46 13.90 4.65
N PHE A 238 -22.60 12.73 5.29
CA PHE A 238 -23.89 12.21 5.77
C PHE A 238 -24.43 12.95 7.00
N SER A 239 -23.61 13.74 7.70
CA SER A 239 -23.96 14.31 9.00
C SER A 239 -25.22 15.20 8.99
N PHE A 240 -25.58 15.74 7.82
CA PHE A 240 -26.76 16.60 7.64
C PHE A 240 -28.01 15.84 7.17
N TYR A 241 -27.91 14.53 6.92
CA TYR A 241 -28.96 13.71 6.31
C TYR A 241 -29.55 12.68 7.28
N LYS A 242 -30.82 12.31 7.06
CA LYS A 242 -31.55 11.37 7.92
C LYS A 242 -31.63 9.95 7.34
N GLY A 243 -31.14 9.75 6.11
CA GLY A 243 -31.18 8.46 5.43
C GLY A 243 -32.47 8.25 4.63
N HIS A 244 -33.14 9.33 4.22
CA HIS A 244 -34.35 9.26 3.41
C HIS A 244 -34.01 9.10 1.93
N ARG A 245 -34.78 8.28 1.20
CA ARG A 245 -34.56 8.03 -0.24
C ARG A 245 -34.51 9.31 -1.10
N SER A 246 -35.23 10.35 -0.70
CA SER A 246 -35.23 11.67 -1.38
C SER A 246 -33.89 12.41 -1.28
N GLU A 247 -33.01 12.01 -0.38
CA GLU A 247 -31.71 12.65 -0.13
C GLU A 247 -30.60 12.09 -1.03
N LEU A 248 -30.89 11.11 -1.91
CA LEU A 248 -29.91 10.43 -2.74
C LEU A 248 -29.08 11.39 -3.62
N VAL A 249 -29.73 12.29 -4.35
CA VAL A 249 -29.03 13.22 -5.26
C VAL A 249 -28.15 14.21 -4.48
N PRO A 250 -28.64 14.89 -3.43
CA PRO A 250 -27.79 15.73 -2.57
C PRO A 250 -26.59 14.97 -1.98
N ILE A 251 -26.79 13.75 -1.48
CA ILE A 251 -25.69 12.95 -0.91
C ILE A 251 -24.63 12.61 -1.96
N LEU A 252 -25.04 12.28 -3.19
CA LEU A 252 -24.11 12.07 -4.30
C LEU A 252 -23.34 13.34 -4.66
N GLN A 253 -23.98 14.52 -4.56
CA GLN A 253 -23.31 15.80 -4.80
C GLN A 253 -22.25 16.08 -3.73
N ASP A 254 -22.59 15.94 -2.46
CA ASP A 254 -21.68 16.18 -1.35
C ASP A 254 -20.52 15.18 -1.36
N ALA A 255 -20.79 13.90 -1.63
CA ALA A 255 -19.75 12.90 -1.78
C ALA A 255 -18.80 13.25 -2.94
N GLN A 256 -19.33 13.67 -4.09
CA GLN A 256 -18.50 14.09 -5.21
C GLN A 256 -17.72 15.38 -4.92
N GLU A 257 -18.25 16.29 -4.09
CA GLU A 257 -17.50 17.48 -3.67
C GLU A 257 -16.29 17.11 -2.79
N VAL A 258 -16.47 16.14 -1.89
CA VAL A 258 -15.40 15.63 -1.02
C VAL A 258 -14.30 14.93 -1.83
N PHE A 259 -14.66 14.01 -2.73
CA PHE A 259 -13.69 13.16 -3.42
C PHE A 259 -13.29 13.66 -4.82
N GLY A 260 -14.03 14.61 -5.39
CA GLY A 260 -13.89 15.07 -6.78
C GLY A 260 -14.51 14.14 -7.83
N TYR A 261 -14.95 12.94 -7.43
CA TYR A 261 -15.67 11.94 -8.22
C TYR A 261 -16.44 11.02 -7.27
N LEU A 262 -17.11 10.00 -7.78
CA LEU A 262 -17.86 9.00 -7.01
C LEU A 262 -17.14 7.66 -7.04
N PRO A 263 -16.22 7.37 -6.09
CA PRO A 263 -15.58 6.07 -6.00
C PRO A 263 -16.61 4.97 -5.69
N GLU A 264 -16.33 3.74 -6.13
CA GLU A 264 -17.18 2.58 -5.89
C GLU A 264 -17.49 2.39 -4.40
N THR A 265 -16.48 2.50 -3.54
CA THR A 265 -16.66 2.42 -2.08
C THR A 265 -17.68 3.44 -1.59
N ALA A 266 -17.65 4.68 -2.09
CA ALA A 266 -18.64 5.69 -1.74
C ALA A 266 -20.04 5.33 -2.22
N MET A 267 -20.18 4.83 -3.44
CA MET A 267 -21.46 4.37 -3.98
C MET A 267 -22.09 3.27 -3.11
N LEU A 268 -21.28 2.31 -2.67
CA LEU A 268 -21.71 1.21 -1.80
C LEU A 268 -22.13 1.70 -0.42
N GLU A 269 -21.36 2.60 0.20
CA GLU A 269 -21.72 3.18 1.51
C GLU A 269 -22.99 4.05 1.44
N ILE A 270 -23.17 4.83 0.36
CA ILE A 270 -24.39 5.63 0.14
C ILE A 270 -25.61 4.70 0.03
N ALA A 271 -25.49 3.59 -0.71
CA ALA A 271 -26.55 2.60 -0.83
C ALA A 271 -26.93 2.01 0.54
N ARG A 272 -25.94 1.66 1.36
CA ARG A 272 -26.15 1.15 2.73
C ARG A 272 -26.80 2.20 3.63
N PHE A 273 -26.32 3.44 3.62
CA PHE A 273 -26.87 4.54 4.43
C PHE A 273 -28.34 4.81 4.11
N LEU A 274 -28.69 4.85 2.82
CA LEU A 274 -30.06 5.09 2.34
C LEU A 274 -30.96 3.85 2.34
N ARG A 275 -30.40 2.67 2.63
CA ARG A 275 -31.09 1.37 2.56
C ARG A 275 -31.73 1.15 1.18
N LEU A 276 -30.96 1.43 0.15
CA LEU A 276 -31.31 1.27 -1.25
C LEU A 276 -30.48 0.13 -1.88
N PRO A 277 -31.02 -0.60 -2.86
CA PRO A 277 -30.20 -1.48 -3.68
C PRO A 277 -29.11 -0.67 -4.41
N GLU A 278 -27.90 -1.21 -4.50
CA GLU A 278 -26.79 -0.58 -5.22
C GLU A 278 -27.20 -0.20 -6.65
N SER A 279 -27.91 -1.10 -7.34
CA SER A 279 -28.43 -0.87 -8.69
C SER A 279 -29.32 0.38 -8.81
N HIS A 280 -30.04 0.75 -7.75
CA HIS A 280 -30.85 1.97 -7.72
C HIS A 280 -29.98 3.22 -7.60
N VAL A 281 -28.95 3.18 -6.74
CA VAL A 281 -28.00 4.29 -6.56
C VAL A 281 -27.21 4.50 -7.86
N TYR A 282 -26.67 3.44 -8.44
CA TYR A 282 -26.00 3.51 -9.75
C TYR A 282 -26.93 3.97 -10.86
N GLY A 283 -28.18 3.49 -10.89
CA GLY A 283 -29.19 3.94 -11.86
C GLY A 283 -29.46 5.44 -11.80
N VAL A 284 -29.55 6.03 -10.61
CA VAL A 284 -29.71 7.49 -10.44
C VAL A 284 -28.42 8.23 -10.76
N ALA A 285 -27.27 7.75 -10.29
CA ALA A 285 -25.99 8.41 -10.53
C ALA A 285 -25.61 8.42 -12.02
N THR A 286 -25.91 7.34 -12.76
CA THR A 286 -25.66 7.28 -14.22
C THR A 286 -26.66 8.08 -15.05
N PHE A 287 -27.83 8.40 -14.51
CA PHE A 287 -28.85 9.17 -15.22
C PHE A 287 -28.48 10.65 -15.36
N TYR A 288 -27.79 11.23 -14.37
CA TYR A 288 -27.37 12.63 -14.39
C TYR A 288 -25.93 12.78 -14.87
N ASP A 289 -25.74 13.59 -15.92
CA ASP A 289 -24.41 13.89 -16.49
C ASP A 289 -23.45 14.57 -15.49
N GLN A 290 -23.97 15.18 -14.43
CA GLN A 290 -23.16 15.86 -13.41
C GLN A 290 -22.32 14.91 -12.54
N PHE A 291 -22.66 13.61 -12.51
CA PHE A 291 -22.01 12.63 -11.65
C PHE A 291 -20.94 11.85 -12.42
N HIS A 292 -19.80 11.64 -11.77
CA HIS A 292 -18.61 11.09 -12.42
C HIS A 292 -18.07 9.93 -11.61
N PHE A 293 -18.04 8.74 -12.20
CA PHE A 293 -17.50 7.52 -11.57
C PHE A 293 -15.99 7.39 -11.74
N ILE A 294 -15.44 8.13 -12.69
CA ILE A 294 -14.02 8.18 -12.99
C ILE A 294 -13.60 9.63 -12.80
N ARG A 295 -12.45 9.81 -12.16
CA ARG A 295 -11.86 11.13 -12.01
C ARG A 295 -11.64 11.78 -13.38
N ARG A 296 -12.11 13.00 -13.50
CA ARG A 296 -11.85 13.87 -14.65
C ARG A 296 -10.55 14.64 -14.45
N GLY A 297 -9.83 14.82 -15.54
CA GLY A 297 -8.62 15.60 -15.57
C GLY A 297 -8.92 17.07 -15.29
N ARG A 298 -7.90 17.79 -14.82
CA ARG A 298 -7.99 19.20 -14.46
C ARG A 298 -8.56 20.06 -15.60
N ASN A 299 -8.16 19.74 -16.82
CA ASN A 299 -8.60 20.40 -18.04
C ASN A 299 -9.51 19.47 -18.86
N GLN A 300 -10.81 19.79 -18.92
CA GLN A 300 -11.74 19.06 -19.77
C GLN A 300 -11.71 19.59 -21.19
N ILE A 301 -11.41 18.72 -22.16
CA ILE A 301 -11.43 19.01 -23.58
C ILE A 301 -12.67 18.36 -24.19
N LYS A 302 -13.64 19.18 -24.60
CA LYS A 302 -14.88 18.73 -25.27
C LYS A 302 -14.81 19.07 -26.74
N VAL A 303 -14.73 18.06 -27.60
CA VAL A 303 -14.72 18.22 -29.06
C VAL A 303 -16.13 18.05 -29.60
N CYS A 304 -16.66 19.10 -30.25
CA CYS A 304 -17.99 19.06 -30.86
C CYS A 304 -17.96 18.21 -32.13
N CYS A 305 -18.69 17.10 -32.14
CA CYS A 305 -18.88 16.24 -33.30
C CYS A 305 -20.32 16.30 -33.84
N GLY A 306 -21.04 17.39 -33.57
CA GLY A 306 -22.36 17.65 -34.17
C GLY A 306 -22.26 17.87 -35.67
N THR A 307 -23.39 17.80 -36.38
CA THR A 307 -23.45 17.77 -37.85
C THR A 307 -22.57 18.83 -38.52
N ALA A 308 -22.66 20.09 -38.10
CA ALA A 308 -21.86 21.18 -38.69
C ALA A 308 -20.35 21.03 -38.43
N CYS A 309 -19.95 20.53 -37.26
CA CYS A 309 -18.55 20.31 -36.93
C CYS A 309 -18.00 19.05 -37.61
N HIS A 310 -18.80 17.98 -37.66
CA HIS A 310 -18.45 16.74 -38.35
C HIS A 310 -18.20 16.98 -39.85
N VAL A 311 -19.11 17.70 -40.54
CA VAL A 311 -18.93 18.07 -41.96
C VAL A 311 -17.66 18.91 -42.19
N LYS A 312 -17.24 19.71 -41.20
CA LYS A 312 -16.00 20.49 -41.25
C LYS A 312 -14.76 19.74 -40.75
N GLY A 313 -14.86 18.43 -40.52
CA GLY A 313 -13.72 17.59 -40.18
C GLY A 313 -13.32 17.60 -38.70
N ALA A 314 -14.27 17.78 -37.79
CA ALA A 314 -14.02 17.71 -36.34
C ALA A 314 -13.42 16.37 -35.88
N ASP A 315 -13.68 15.26 -36.59
CA ASP A 315 -13.11 13.96 -36.22
C ASP A 315 -11.58 13.97 -36.32
N ARG A 316 -11.01 14.68 -37.31
CA ARG A 316 -9.55 14.85 -37.41
C ARG A 316 -8.97 15.70 -36.28
N VAL A 317 -9.77 16.60 -35.72
CA VAL A 317 -9.37 17.40 -34.55
C VAL A 317 -9.39 16.52 -33.31
N LEU A 318 -10.39 15.65 -33.15
CA LEU A 318 -10.48 14.68 -32.06
C LEU A 318 -9.31 13.68 -32.10
N GLU A 319 -9.05 13.06 -33.26
CA GLU A 319 -7.94 12.12 -33.46
C GLU A 319 -6.58 12.75 -33.10
N GLU A 320 -6.40 14.04 -33.39
CA GLU A 320 -5.17 14.74 -33.06
C GLU A 320 -5.01 15.01 -31.56
N PHE A 321 -6.11 15.17 -30.81
CA PHE A 321 -6.06 15.19 -29.35
C PHE A 321 -5.80 13.80 -28.79
N GLU A 322 -6.47 12.75 -29.29
CA GLU A 322 -6.24 11.36 -28.86
C GLU A 322 -4.76 10.98 -29.03
N ARG A 323 -4.16 11.34 -30.18
CA ARG A 323 -2.74 11.07 -30.48
C ARG A 323 -1.78 11.80 -29.55
N GLN A 324 -2.06 13.04 -29.18
CA GLN A 324 -1.19 13.85 -28.33
C GLN A 324 -1.27 13.45 -26.87
N LEU A 325 -2.48 13.16 -26.38
CA LEU A 325 -2.74 12.80 -25.00
C LEU A 325 -2.48 11.32 -24.73
N GLY A 326 -2.47 10.49 -25.77
CA GLY A 326 -2.31 9.03 -25.65
C GLY A 326 -3.52 8.34 -25.02
N VAL A 327 -4.70 8.97 -25.09
CA VAL A 327 -5.97 8.46 -24.53
C VAL A 327 -7.10 8.60 -25.56
N GLY A 328 -8.09 7.72 -25.51
CA GLY A 328 -9.29 7.81 -26.33
C GLY A 328 -10.30 8.84 -25.82
N HIS A 329 -11.33 9.12 -26.63
CA HIS A 329 -12.50 9.86 -26.14
C HIS A 329 -13.22 9.10 -25.00
N GLY A 330 -13.63 9.83 -23.97
CA GLY A 330 -14.18 9.30 -22.73
C GLY A 330 -13.12 8.95 -21.68
N GLU A 331 -11.83 9.00 -22.03
CA GLU A 331 -10.73 8.69 -21.14
C GLU A 331 -10.05 9.95 -20.59
N THR A 332 -9.17 9.73 -19.62
CA THR A 332 -8.42 10.77 -18.93
C THR A 332 -6.96 10.37 -18.89
N THR A 333 -6.05 11.31 -19.09
CA THR A 333 -4.61 11.05 -19.10
C THR A 333 -4.13 10.44 -17.78
N PRO A 334 -3.06 9.61 -17.78
CA PRO A 334 -2.57 8.97 -16.56
C PRO A 334 -2.14 9.95 -15.45
N ASP A 335 -1.68 11.14 -15.84
CA ASP A 335 -1.34 12.26 -14.96
C ASP A 335 -2.57 13.10 -14.52
N TYR A 336 -3.74 12.80 -15.10
CA TYR A 336 -5.00 13.51 -14.89
C TYR A 336 -4.96 15.02 -15.16
N GLU A 337 -4.08 15.47 -16.05
CA GLU A 337 -4.11 16.85 -16.50
C GLU A 337 -5.26 17.08 -17.48
N TYR A 338 -5.61 16.11 -18.32
CA TYR A 338 -6.63 16.26 -19.37
C TYR A 338 -7.65 15.12 -19.41
N SER A 339 -8.93 15.46 -19.56
CA SER A 339 -9.97 14.52 -20.02
C SER A 339 -10.41 14.89 -21.43
N LEU A 340 -10.52 13.90 -22.30
CA LEU A 340 -10.97 14.10 -23.68
C LEU A 340 -12.39 13.56 -23.85
N GLU A 341 -13.32 14.42 -24.25
CA GLU A 341 -14.72 14.07 -24.41
C GLU A 341 -15.22 14.43 -25.81
N ARG A 342 -15.93 13.48 -26.44
CA ARG A 342 -16.66 13.72 -27.67
C ARG A 342 -18.08 14.15 -27.30
N VAL A 343 -18.48 15.36 -27.69
CA VAL A 343 -19.82 15.88 -27.42
C VAL A 343 -20.65 16.04 -28.70
N ALA A 344 -21.95 15.79 -28.60
CA ALA A 344 -22.85 15.83 -29.75
C ALA A 344 -23.07 17.25 -30.27
N CYS A 345 -23.25 18.26 -29.41
CA CYS A 345 -23.43 19.64 -29.86
C CYS A 345 -23.04 20.62 -28.76
N VAL A 346 -22.32 21.67 -29.14
CA VAL A 346 -21.96 22.81 -28.27
C VAL A 346 -22.83 24.05 -28.57
N GLY A 347 -23.64 24.00 -29.64
CA GLY A 347 -24.54 25.11 -30.03
C GLY A 347 -23.86 26.28 -30.75
N ALA A 348 -22.55 26.22 -30.98
CA ALA A 348 -21.76 27.29 -31.62
C ALA A 348 -21.45 27.01 -33.11
N CYS A 349 -22.44 26.61 -33.90
CA CYS A 349 -22.24 26.14 -35.29
C CYS A 349 -21.55 27.16 -36.22
N ALA A 350 -21.71 28.46 -35.97
CA ALA A 350 -21.00 29.51 -36.73
C ALA A 350 -19.48 29.44 -36.60
N LEU A 351 -18.98 28.85 -35.51
CA LEU A 351 -17.56 28.71 -35.19
C LEU A 351 -17.04 27.30 -35.51
N ALA A 352 -17.81 26.44 -36.17
CA ALA A 352 -17.40 25.06 -36.45
C ALA A 352 -16.08 24.97 -37.26
N PRO A 353 -15.18 24.02 -36.94
CA PRO A 353 -15.20 23.06 -35.82
C PRO A 353 -14.93 23.71 -34.46
N VAL A 354 -15.64 23.26 -33.41
CA VAL A 354 -15.57 23.83 -32.05
C VAL A 354 -14.98 22.83 -31.06
N VAL A 355 -14.06 23.32 -30.23
CA VAL A 355 -13.52 22.62 -29.06
C VAL A 355 -13.73 23.51 -27.84
N VAL A 356 -14.14 22.93 -26.71
CA VAL A 356 -14.23 23.65 -25.43
C VAL A 356 -13.15 23.08 -24.52
N MET A 357 -12.28 23.92 -23.97
CA MET A 357 -11.32 23.51 -22.95
C MET A 357 -11.58 24.26 -21.65
N GLY A 358 -11.99 23.53 -20.61
CA GLY A 358 -12.44 24.13 -19.35
C GLY A 358 -13.63 25.06 -19.60
N LYS A 359 -13.40 26.38 -19.50
CA LYS A 359 -14.41 27.42 -19.76
C LYS A 359 -14.23 28.14 -21.11
N GLU A 360 -13.15 27.85 -21.82
CA GLU A 360 -12.79 28.56 -23.05
C GLU A 360 -13.33 27.85 -24.29
N VAL A 361 -13.86 28.64 -25.23
CA VAL A 361 -14.40 28.13 -26.49
C VAL A 361 -13.45 28.44 -27.64
N TYR A 362 -12.96 27.39 -28.28
CA TYR A 362 -12.06 27.46 -29.42
C TYR A 362 -12.82 27.16 -30.70
N GLY A 363 -13.02 28.20 -31.52
CA GLY A 363 -13.66 28.11 -32.82
C GLY A 363 -12.67 27.94 -33.98
N GLN A 364 -13.18 27.44 -35.11
CA GLN A 364 -12.43 27.19 -36.35
C GLN A 364 -11.18 26.34 -36.08
N MET A 365 -11.39 25.29 -35.28
CA MET A 365 -10.32 24.38 -34.88
C MET A 365 -9.87 23.53 -36.06
N THR A 366 -8.56 23.32 -36.14
CA THR A 366 -7.90 22.46 -37.10
C THR A 366 -6.91 21.56 -36.35
N PRO A 367 -6.48 20.41 -36.91
CA PRO A 367 -5.48 19.57 -36.28
C PRO A 367 -4.19 20.33 -35.93
N GLY A 368 -3.77 21.29 -36.76
CA GLY A 368 -2.62 22.15 -36.47
C GLY A 368 -2.83 23.06 -35.26
N ARG A 369 -4.04 23.59 -35.07
CA ARG A 369 -4.36 24.39 -33.88
C ARG A 369 -4.52 23.53 -32.63
N ALA A 370 -5.06 22.32 -32.75
CA ALA A 370 -5.14 21.35 -31.65
C ALA A 370 -3.75 21.06 -31.04
N ARG A 371 -2.71 20.96 -31.87
CA ARG A 371 -1.31 20.82 -31.41
C ARG A 371 -0.75 21.96 -30.58
N SER A 372 -1.25 23.18 -30.78
CA SER A 372 -0.70 24.39 -30.14
C SER A 372 -1.53 24.87 -28.96
N VAL A 373 -2.63 24.18 -28.68
CA VAL A 373 -3.59 24.55 -27.64
C VAL A 373 -3.32 23.83 -26.31
N LEU A 374 -2.71 22.63 -26.35
CA LEU A 374 -2.26 21.93 -25.15
C LEU A 374 -1.03 22.65 -24.56
N GLY A 375 -1.01 22.86 -23.24
CA GLY A 375 0.11 23.49 -22.52
C GLY A 375 0.15 25.02 -22.51
N LYS A 376 -0.96 25.70 -22.84
CA LYS A 376 -1.14 27.12 -22.53
C LYS A 376 -1.80 27.28 -21.16
N GLU A 377 -1.03 27.15 -20.09
CA GLU A 377 -1.32 27.74 -18.78
C GLU A 377 -0.06 28.37 -18.20
#